data_AF-A0A0S7ZY45-F1
#
_entry.id   AF-A0A0S7ZY45-F1
#
_cell.length_a   1.000
_cell.length_b   1.000
_cell.length_c   1.000
_cell.angle_alpha   90.00
_cell.angle_beta   90.00
_cell.angle_gamma   90.00
#
_symmetry.space_group_name_H-M   'P 1'
#
loop_
_entity.id
_entity.type
_entity.pdbx_description
1 polymer ?
#
loop_
_entity_poly.entity_id
_entity_poly.type
_entity_poly.pdbx_seq_one_letter_code
_entity_poly.pdbx_strand_id
1 'polypeptide(L)'
;MYLFVVGFSACSATREVEPSGPIARLGSTPIIDGVFDSGEWDDAAIVRAGTIEQFRMKHDGVNLYLAVRAGGGDLRFSTDAGLRVLHWSAQLGSAEYLKSDTLTQLLDKPFAFELWGLQDESPAVIHETLAGYLAEHGWAANTASMGNLMQSELVVSFDWLGVNIGPGRFVELPGVRIAGGLMISRGDPREEELMELSREELGRLYPSVVWPAESVPSDSIGMGVCPDTIRIDPADFGKIWIDLQG
;
A
#
# COMPACT_ATOMS: atom_id res chain seq x y z
N MET A 1 -10.63 -36.09 55.21
CA MET A 1 -9.40 -35.50 54.67
C MET A 1 -9.57 -35.42 53.16
N TYR A 2 -9.84 -34.23 52.62
CA TYR A 2 -10.08 -34.03 51.18
C TYR A 2 -8.79 -33.60 50.52
N LEU A 3 -8.29 -34.41 49.58
CA LEU A 3 -7.12 -34.11 48.77
C LEU A 3 -7.59 -33.33 47.54
N PHE A 4 -7.31 -32.02 47.52
CA PHE A 4 -7.48 -31.19 46.32
C PHE A 4 -6.21 -31.29 45.49
N VAL A 5 -6.28 -31.96 44.34
CA VAL A 5 -5.22 -31.94 43.33
C VAL A 5 -5.50 -30.74 42.43
N VAL A 6 -4.78 -29.64 42.64
CA VAL A 6 -4.76 -28.50 41.72
C VAL A 6 -3.81 -28.86 40.59
N GLY A 7 -4.39 -29.39 39.50
CA GLY A 7 -3.66 -29.62 38.27
C GLY A 7 -3.37 -28.29 37.58
N PHE A 8 -2.16 -27.76 37.73
CA PHE A 8 -1.67 -26.72 36.85
C PHE A 8 -1.42 -27.36 35.47
N SER A 9 -2.41 -27.28 34.57
CA SER A 9 -2.12 -27.37 33.15
C SER A 9 -1.30 -26.15 32.81
N ALA A 10 0.02 -26.33 32.68
CA ALA A 10 0.85 -25.37 31.99
C ALA A 10 0.29 -25.26 30.57
N CYS A 11 -0.51 -24.22 30.30
CA CYS A 11 -0.73 -23.75 28.94
C CYS A 11 0.65 -23.41 28.40
N SER A 12 1.26 -24.37 27.70
CA SER A 12 2.32 -24.08 26.76
C SER A 12 1.69 -23.10 25.79
N ALA A 13 1.95 -21.80 25.97
CA ALA A 13 1.64 -20.80 24.98
C ALA A 13 2.35 -21.28 23.72
N THR A 14 1.61 -21.89 22.79
CA THR A 14 2.09 -22.25 21.47
C THR A 14 2.57 -20.94 20.87
N ARG A 15 3.90 -20.77 20.89
CA ARG A 15 4.54 -19.58 20.33
C ARG A 15 4.21 -19.61 18.84
N GLU A 16 3.37 -18.70 18.42
CA GLU A 16 3.00 -18.55 17.02
C GLU A 16 4.29 -18.34 16.22
N VAL A 17 4.44 -19.10 15.14
CA VAL A 17 5.65 -19.07 14.31
C VAL A 17 5.57 -17.81 13.46
N GLU A 18 6.63 -17.00 13.48
CA GLU A 18 6.72 -15.81 12.64
C GLU A 18 6.67 -16.22 11.16
N PRO A 19 5.75 -15.61 10.37
CA PRO A 19 5.56 -16.01 8.98
C PRO A 19 6.75 -15.60 8.12
N SER A 20 6.94 -16.31 7.02
CA SER A 20 7.89 -15.89 5.99
C SER A 20 7.32 -14.77 5.13
N GLY A 21 8.07 -13.69 4.96
CA GLY A 21 7.74 -12.59 4.05
C GLY A 21 7.86 -11.22 4.72
N PRO A 22 7.45 -10.16 4.02
CA PRO A 22 7.35 -8.82 4.60
C PRO A 22 6.37 -8.79 5.77
N ILE A 23 6.79 -8.24 6.92
CA ILE A 23 5.95 -8.05 8.12
C ILE A 23 5.94 -6.57 8.51
N ALA A 24 4.79 -5.90 8.40
CA ALA A 24 4.59 -4.58 8.97
C ALA A 24 4.45 -4.73 10.48
N ARG A 25 5.29 -4.02 11.22
CA ARG A 25 5.29 -4.02 12.69
C ARG A 25 4.67 -2.73 13.23
N LEU A 26 4.27 -2.77 14.49
CA LEU A 26 3.79 -1.60 15.20
C LEU A 26 4.88 -0.54 15.22
N GLY A 27 4.52 0.67 14.81
CA GLY A 27 5.42 1.81 14.75
C GLY A 27 4.70 3.12 15.03
N SER A 28 5.47 4.20 15.00
CA SER A 28 4.97 5.57 15.08
C SER A 28 4.07 5.90 13.89
N THR A 29 3.04 6.73 14.09
CA THR A 29 2.23 7.27 12.99
C THR A 29 3.06 8.30 12.20
N PRO A 30 3.33 8.07 10.90
CA PRO A 30 3.96 9.07 10.05
C PRO A 30 2.96 10.16 9.65
N ILE A 31 3.49 11.29 9.22
CA ILE A 31 2.77 12.34 8.49
C ILE A 31 2.72 11.89 7.02
N ILE A 32 1.59 12.13 6.36
CA ILE A 32 1.41 11.81 4.94
C ILE A 32 1.63 13.09 4.15
N ASP A 33 2.89 13.43 3.90
CA ASP A 33 3.26 14.67 3.20
C ASP A 33 4.18 14.46 1.98
N GLY A 34 4.57 13.22 1.70
CA GLY A 34 5.46 12.86 0.61
C GLY A 34 6.93 13.07 0.94
N VAL A 35 7.31 13.14 2.22
CA VAL A 35 8.69 13.32 2.67
C VAL A 35 9.07 12.24 3.67
N PHE A 36 10.13 11.49 3.38
CA PHE A 36 10.64 10.49 4.32
C PHE A 36 11.60 11.14 5.30
N ASP A 37 11.06 11.79 6.32
CA ASP A 37 11.86 12.50 7.31
C ASP A 37 12.67 11.54 8.20
N SER A 38 13.80 12.04 8.69
CA SER A 38 14.69 11.27 9.57
C SER A 38 13.97 10.91 10.87
N GLY A 39 14.03 9.65 11.28
CA GLY A 39 13.39 9.17 12.50
C GLY A 39 11.92 8.78 12.35
N GLU A 40 11.24 9.25 11.30
CA GLU A 40 9.84 8.91 11.07
C GLU A 40 9.68 7.46 10.60
N TRP A 41 10.50 7.03 9.64
CA TRP A 41 10.39 5.69 9.03
C TRP A 41 11.46 4.71 9.52
N ASP A 42 12.19 5.05 10.59
CA ASP A 42 13.32 4.26 11.09
C ASP A 42 12.88 2.95 11.77
N ASP A 43 11.63 2.89 12.26
CA ASP A 43 10.98 1.72 12.84
C ASP A 43 10.24 0.85 11.81
N ALA A 44 10.18 1.30 10.56
CA ALA A 44 9.45 0.60 9.50
C ALA A 44 10.21 -0.63 9.00
N ALA A 45 9.46 -1.69 8.68
CA ALA A 45 10.00 -2.82 7.95
C ALA A 45 10.34 -2.39 6.52
N ILE A 46 11.57 -2.70 6.08
CA ILE A 46 12.04 -2.36 4.74
C ILE A 46 11.98 -3.59 3.85
N VAL A 47 11.19 -3.50 2.78
CA VAL A 47 11.11 -4.54 1.76
C VAL A 47 12.13 -4.26 0.67
N ARG A 48 12.94 -5.27 0.34
CA ARG A 48 14.05 -5.15 -0.61
C ARG A 48 14.01 -6.24 -1.69
N ALA A 49 14.45 -5.89 -2.88
CA ALA A 49 14.86 -6.83 -3.93
C ALA A 49 16.38 -6.74 -4.09
N GLY A 50 17.10 -7.72 -3.52
CA GLY A 50 18.56 -7.64 -3.39
C GLY A 50 18.98 -6.46 -2.50
N THR A 51 19.86 -5.59 -2.99
CA THR A 51 20.30 -4.39 -2.27
C THR A 51 19.31 -3.23 -2.34
N ILE A 52 18.23 -3.38 -3.12
CA ILE A 52 17.41 -2.27 -3.54
C ILE A 52 16.13 -2.18 -2.70
N GLU A 53 15.88 -1.02 -2.11
CA GLU A 53 14.66 -0.71 -1.35
C GLU A 53 13.46 -0.58 -2.27
N GLN A 54 12.44 -1.39 -2.03
CA GLN A 54 11.17 -1.37 -2.76
C GLN A 54 10.20 -0.42 -2.08
N PHE A 55 9.94 -0.64 -0.79
CA PHE A 55 9.08 0.17 0.04
C PHE A 55 9.37 -0.06 1.53
N ARG A 56 8.84 0.84 2.36
CA ARG A 56 8.81 0.73 3.81
C ARG A 56 7.38 0.56 4.26
N MET A 57 7.18 -0.13 5.38
CA MET A 57 5.85 -0.30 5.96
C MET A 57 5.87 -0.44 7.47
N LYS A 58 4.82 0.07 8.09
CA LYS A 58 4.54 -0.03 9.53
C LYS A 58 3.03 0.12 9.75
N HIS A 59 2.56 -0.15 10.95
CA HIS A 59 1.18 0.14 11.33
C HIS A 59 1.11 0.83 12.68
N ASP A 60 0.01 1.54 12.95
CA ASP A 60 -0.29 2.14 14.26
C ASP A 60 -1.30 1.29 15.08
N GLY A 61 -1.71 0.14 14.54
CA GLY A 61 -2.70 -0.76 15.13
C GLY A 61 -4.11 -0.63 14.55
N VAL A 62 -4.37 0.41 13.77
CA VAL A 62 -5.65 0.61 13.05
C VAL A 62 -5.46 0.91 11.56
N ASN A 63 -4.27 1.37 11.16
CA ASN A 63 -3.90 1.71 9.80
C ASN A 63 -2.57 1.05 9.40
N LEU A 64 -2.48 0.64 8.14
CA LEU A 64 -1.22 0.31 7.46
C LEU A 64 -0.66 1.58 6.81
N TYR A 65 0.63 1.83 7.02
CA TYR A 65 1.39 2.89 6.38
C TYR A 65 2.40 2.31 5.40
N LEU A 66 2.49 2.93 4.23
CA LEU A 66 3.41 2.53 3.17
C LEU A 66 4.18 3.76 2.68
N ALA A 67 5.49 3.62 2.55
CA ALA A 67 6.36 4.62 1.94
C ALA A 67 7.08 4.00 0.74
N VAL A 68 6.86 4.58 -0.45
CA VAL A 68 7.41 4.08 -1.72
C VAL A 68 8.30 5.15 -2.35
N ARG A 69 9.50 4.75 -2.79
CA ARG A 69 10.40 5.64 -3.54
C ARG A 69 10.07 5.62 -5.02
N ALA A 70 8.98 6.24 -5.43
CA ALA A 70 8.67 6.48 -6.83
C ALA A 70 7.74 7.67 -6.99
N GLY A 71 7.60 8.14 -8.22
CA GLY A 71 6.93 9.41 -8.48
C GLY A 71 5.44 9.30 -8.76
N GLY A 72 4.95 8.15 -9.22
CA GLY A 72 3.53 7.90 -9.46
C GLY A 72 3.25 6.42 -9.61
N GLY A 73 1.99 6.02 -9.58
CA GLY A 73 1.66 4.60 -9.64
C GLY A 73 0.34 4.27 -8.96
N ASP A 74 0.14 2.98 -8.77
CA ASP A 74 -1.05 2.44 -8.14
C ASP A 74 -0.70 1.33 -7.14
N LEU A 75 -1.54 1.22 -6.11
CA LEU A 75 -1.47 0.18 -5.10
C LEU A 75 -2.75 -0.65 -5.19
N ARG A 76 -2.61 -1.96 -5.38
CA ARG A 76 -3.74 -2.85 -5.56
C ARG A 76 -3.89 -3.80 -4.37
N PHE A 77 -5.11 -3.93 -3.90
CA PHE A 77 -5.51 -4.88 -2.87
C PHE A 77 -6.59 -5.82 -3.42
N SER A 78 -6.24 -7.09 -3.60
CA SER A 78 -7.18 -8.16 -3.91
C SER A 78 -7.71 -8.74 -2.60
N THR A 79 -8.85 -8.21 -2.17
CA THR A 79 -9.56 -8.61 -0.94
C THR A 79 -10.64 -9.64 -1.24
N ASP A 80 -11.38 -10.09 -0.22
CA ASP A 80 -12.56 -10.94 -0.42
C ASP A 80 -13.68 -10.23 -1.18
N ALA A 81 -13.82 -8.92 -0.99
CA ALA A 81 -14.83 -8.09 -1.67
C ALA A 81 -14.51 -7.84 -3.15
N GLY A 82 -13.25 -7.96 -3.56
CA GLY A 82 -12.80 -7.68 -4.92
C GLY A 82 -11.44 -7.01 -4.98
N LEU A 83 -11.18 -6.33 -6.10
CA LEU A 83 -9.94 -5.59 -6.31
C LEU A 83 -10.17 -4.11 -6.04
N ARG A 84 -9.31 -3.54 -5.21
CA ARG A 84 -9.27 -2.10 -4.97
C ARG A 84 -7.96 -1.54 -5.48
N VAL A 85 -8.03 -0.43 -6.20
CA VAL A 85 -6.89 0.22 -6.84
C VAL A 85 -6.81 1.63 -6.28
N LEU A 86 -5.77 1.89 -5.49
CA LEU A 86 -5.48 3.21 -4.93
C LEU A 86 -4.45 3.90 -5.79
N HIS A 87 -4.74 5.12 -6.24
CA HIS A 87 -3.68 5.93 -6.84
C HIS A 87 -2.76 6.45 -5.74
N TRP A 88 -1.46 6.60 -6.03
CA TRP A 88 -0.50 7.18 -5.08
C TRP A 88 -0.73 8.65 -4.73
N SER A 89 -1.71 9.29 -5.37
CA SER A 89 -2.12 10.65 -5.08
C SER A 89 -3.58 10.60 -4.72
N ALA A 90 -3.92 11.04 -3.51
CA ALA A 90 -5.31 11.09 -3.06
C ALA A 90 -6.19 11.95 -3.99
N GLN A 91 -5.59 12.91 -4.70
CA GLN A 91 -6.30 13.71 -5.71
C GLN A 91 -6.89 12.89 -6.85
N LEU A 92 -6.27 11.75 -7.17
CA LEU A 92 -6.70 10.90 -8.29
C LEU A 92 -7.66 9.79 -7.82
N GLY A 93 -7.88 9.68 -6.51
CA GLY A 93 -8.87 8.80 -5.91
C GLY A 93 -8.52 7.32 -6.00
N SER A 94 -9.57 6.50 -5.93
CA SER A 94 -9.50 5.04 -6.00
C SER A 94 -10.53 4.48 -6.95
N ALA A 95 -10.27 3.28 -7.47
CA ALA A 95 -11.21 2.49 -8.24
C ALA A 95 -11.47 1.15 -7.55
N GLU A 96 -12.70 0.65 -7.66
CA GLU A 96 -13.15 -0.60 -7.04
C GLU A 96 -13.75 -1.53 -8.09
N TYR A 97 -13.41 -2.79 -7.99
CA TYR A 97 -13.90 -3.85 -8.86
C TYR A 97 -14.44 -5.00 -8.01
N LEU A 98 -15.58 -5.55 -8.40
CA LEU A 98 -16.21 -6.70 -7.75
C LEU A 98 -15.77 -8.00 -8.40
N LYS A 99 -15.66 -9.06 -7.59
CA LYS A 99 -15.38 -10.41 -8.12
C LYS A 99 -16.55 -10.89 -8.97
N SER A 100 -16.30 -11.13 -10.25
CA SER A 100 -17.22 -11.88 -11.10
C SER A 100 -16.92 -13.37 -11.06
N ASP A 101 -15.64 -13.73 -11.05
CA ASP A 101 -15.16 -15.10 -10.86
C ASP A 101 -13.77 -15.09 -10.17
N THR A 102 -13.09 -16.23 -10.15
CA THR A 102 -11.76 -16.38 -9.51
C THR A 102 -10.66 -15.55 -10.14
N LEU A 103 -10.75 -15.23 -11.43
CA LEU A 103 -9.75 -14.53 -12.21
C LEU A 103 -10.28 -13.21 -12.79
N THR A 104 -11.58 -12.97 -12.77
CA THR A 104 -12.20 -11.82 -13.44
C THR A 104 -12.87 -10.90 -12.42
N GLN A 105 -12.55 -9.61 -12.51
CA GLN A 105 -13.21 -8.53 -11.77
C GLN A 105 -13.93 -7.59 -12.72
N LEU A 106 -15.08 -7.06 -12.28
CA LEU A 106 -15.87 -6.08 -13.01
C LEU A 106 -15.81 -4.73 -12.30
N LEU A 107 -15.65 -3.66 -13.07
CA LEU A 107 -15.63 -2.30 -12.54
C LEU A 107 -16.95 -2.00 -11.82
N ASP A 108 -16.85 -1.58 -10.57
CA ASP A 108 -18.00 -1.14 -9.76
C ASP A 108 -17.96 0.37 -9.56
N LYS A 109 -16.79 0.89 -9.18
CA LYS A 109 -16.55 2.31 -8.98
C LYS A 109 -15.31 2.76 -9.75
N PRO A 110 -15.42 3.67 -10.74
CA PRO A 110 -14.26 4.27 -11.40
C PRO A 110 -13.55 5.25 -10.47
N PHE A 111 -12.34 5.65 -10.85
CA PHE A 111 -11.63 6.75 -10.19
C PHE A 111 -12.48 8.01 -10.13
N ALA A 112 -12.62 8.57 -8.93
CA ALA A 112 -13.19 9.88 -8.70
C ALA A 112 -12.04 10.82 -8.33
N PHE A 113 -11.81 11.84 -9.14
CA PHE A 113 -10.81 12.86 -8.84
C PHE A 113 -11.35 13.79 -7.75
N GLU A 114 -10.62 13.88 -6.65
CA GLU A 114 -11.01 14.60 -5.44
C GLU A 114 -9.87 15.53 -5.00
N LEU A 115 -10.07 16.31 -3.93
CA LEU A 115 -8.99 17.10 -3.29
C LEU A 115 -8.24 18.09 -4.22
N TRP A 116 -8.87 18.54 -5.31
CA TRP A 116 -8.32 19.57 -6.19
C TRP A 116 -8.08 20.87 -5.42
N GLY A 117 -6.93 21.51 -5.64
CA GLY A 117 -6.60 22.79 -5.00
C GLY A 117 -5.86 22.64 -3.66
N LEU A 118 -5.71 21.43 -3.15
CA LEU A 118 -5.05 21.19 -1.86
C LEU A 118 -3.59 21.71 -1.83
N GLN A 119 -2.94 21.83 -3.00
CA GLN A 119 -1.59 22.37 -3.11
C GLN A 119 -1.44 23.85 -2.73
N ASP A 120 -2.54 24.61 -2.79
CA ASP A 120 -2.53 26.05 -2.51
C ASP A 120 -2.88 26.34 -1.04
N GLU A 121 -3.17 25.30 -0.26
CA GLU A 121 -3.59 25.39 1.14
C GLU A 121 -2.40 25.32 2.12
N SER A 122 -2.64 25.71 3.37
CA SER A 122 -1.63 25.59 4.43
C SER A 122 -1.43 24.13 4.87
N PRO A 123 -0.23 23.72 5.34
CA PRO A 123 0.02 22.34 5.78
C PRO A 123 -0.99 21.80 6.81
N ALA A 124 -1.46 22.65 7.73
CA ALA A 124 -2.47 22.26 8.71
C ALA A 124 -3.82 21.88 8.07
N VAL A 125 -4.27 22.67 7.09
CA VAL A 125 -5.49 22.41 6.32
C VAL A 125 -5.33 21.14 5.50
N ILE A 126 -4.15 20.93 4.91
CA ILE A 126 -3.85 19.73 4.14
C ILE A 126 -3.93 18.48 5.02
N HIS A 127 -3.29 18.49 6.19
CA HIS A 127 -3.31 17.35 7.12
C HIS A 127 -4.71 17.04 7.65
N GLU A 128 -5.49 18.08 7.99
CA GLU A 128 -6.89 17.92 8.42
C GLU A 128 -7.75 17.33 7.30
N THR A 129 -7.56 17.82 6.07
CA THR A 129 -8.27 17.32 4.87
C THR A 129 -7.95 15.86 4.60
N LEU A 130 -6.67 15.46 4.63
CA LEU A 130 -6.26 14.06 4.43
C LEU A 130 -6.75 13.15 5.56
N ALA A 131 -6.79 13.63 6.81
CA ALA A 131 -7.35 12.88 7.93
C ALA A 131 -8.87 12.65 7.76
N GLY A 132 -9.60 13.68 7.31
CA GLY A 132 -11.02 13.56 6.95
C GLY A 132 -11.24 12.59 5.79
N TYR A 133 -10.40 12.67 4.75
CA TYR A 133 -10.44 11.76 3.60
C TYR A 133 -10.20 10.31 4.02
N LEU A 134 -9.21 10.05 4.89
CA LEU A 134 -8.96 8.72 5.46
C LEU A 134 -10.17 8.20 6.24
N ALA A 135 -10.83 9.05 7.03
CA ALA A 135 -12.00 8.65 7.81
C ALA A 135 -13.21 8.31 6.93
N GLU A 136 -13.40 9.01 5.82
CA GLU A 136 -14.52 8.80 4.89
C GLU A 136 -14.27 7.63 3.92
N HIS A 137 -13.07 7.54 3.37
CA HIS A 137 -12.74 6.62 2.28
C HIS A 137 -11.93 5.41 2.73
N GLY A 138 -11.44 5.39 3.97
CA GLY A 138 -10.63 4.31 4.51
C GLY A 138 -9.19 4.27 4.00
N TRP A 139 -8.76 5.27 3.23
CA TRP A 139 -7.38 5.44 2.80
C TRP A 139 -7.08 6.92 2.52
N ALA A 140 -5.81 7.29 2.52
CA ALA A 140 -5.31 8.57 2.02
C ALA A 140 -3.87 8.43 1.53
N ALA A 141 -3.42 9.38 0.73
CA ALA A 141 -2.06 9.47 0.22
C ALA A 141 -1.62 10.92 0.13
N ASN A 142 -0.31 11.19 0.10
CA ASN A 142 0.17 12.52 -0.22
C ASN A 142 -0.28 12.87 -1.64
N THR A 143 -0.53 14.15 -1.92
CA THR A 143 -0.90 14.55 -3.28
C THR A 143 0.34 14.71 -4.15
N ALA A 144 0.19 14.61 -5.46
CA ALA A 144 1.26 14.77 -6.45
C ALA A 144 2.07 16.07 -6.27
N SER A 145 1.41 17.11 -5.77
CA SER A 145 1.95 18.44 -5.50
C SER A 145 2.66 18.58 -4.13
N MET A 146 2.64 17.54 -3.30
CA MET A 146 3.22 17.55 -1.96
C MET A 146 4.53 16.75 -1.90
N GLY A 147 5.46 17.23 -1.08
CA GLY A 147 6.68 16.52 -0.74
C GLY A 147 7.67 16.37 -1.89
N ASN A 148 8.38 15.25 -1.91
CA ASN A 148 9.38 14.96 -2.93
C ASN A 148 8.76 14.20 -4.11
N LEU A 149 9.11 14.61 -5.34
CA LEU A 149 8.61 14.00 -6.59
C LEU A 149 8.85 12.49 -6.76
N MET A 150 9.68 11.88 -5.91
CA MET A 150 10.04 10.46 -5.97
C MET A 150 9.74 9.74 -4.64
N GLN A 151 8.86 10.32 -3.84
CA GLN A 151 8.41 9.75 -2.58
C GLN A 151 6.88 9.82 -2.53
N SER A 152 6.29 8.70 -2.20
CA SER A 152 4.85 8.60 -1.97
C SER A 152 4.61 7.92 -0.64
N GLU A 153 3.69 8.48 0.13
CA GLU A 153 3.25 7.99 1.42
C GLU A 153 1.76 7.71 1.34
N LEU A 154 1.38 6.55 1.84
CA LEU A 154 0.02 6.06 1.81
C LEU A 154 -0.36 5.56 3.19
N VAL A 155 -1.63 5.77 3.54
CA VAL A 155 -2.26 5.21 4.72
C VAL A 155 -3.55 4.51 4.30
N VAL A 156 -3.77 3.30 4.81
CA VAL A 156 -4.98 2.51 4.54
C VAL A 156 -5.48 1.92 5.86
N SER A 157 -6.75 2.12 6.17
CA SER A 157 -7.34 1.57 7.38
C SER A 157 -7.49 0.05 7.29
N PHE A 158 -7.30 -0.63 8.43
CA PHE A 158 -7.50 -2.07 8.54
C PHE A 158 -8.95 -2.48 8.25
N ASP A 159 -9.91 -1.66 8.68
CA ASP A 159 -11.33 -1.85 8.36
C ASP A 159 -11.56 -1.86 6.85
N TRP A 160 -11.00 -0.88 6.14
CA TRP A 160 -11.09 -0.82 4.69
C TRP A 160 -10.44 -2.06 4.06
N LEU A 161 -9.26 -2.49 4.53
CA LEU A 161 -8.60 -3.71 4.04
C LEU A 161 -9.34 -5.01 4.40
N GLY A 162 -10.38 -4.97 5.23
CA GLY A 162 -11.05 -6.16 5.75
C GLY A 162 -10.16 -6.98 6.70
N VAL A 163 -9.17 -6.35 7.32
CA VAL A 163 -8.27 -6.98 8.29
C VAL A 163 -9.06 -7.23 9.56
N ASN A 164 -9.30 -8.51 9.86
CA ASN A 164 -9.92 -8.90 11.12
C ASN A 164 -8.83 -9.05 12.19
N ILE A 165 -8.83 -8.12 13.16
CA ILE A 165 -7.95 -8.13 14.34
C ILE A 165 -8.43 -9.24 15.30
N GLY A 166 -8.14 -10.48 14.95
CA GLY A 166 -8.45 -11.66 15.75
C GLY A 166 -7.47 -11.86 16.91
N PRO A 167 -7.57 -12.98 17.65
CA PRO A 167 -6.68 -13.29 18.77
C PRO A 167 -5.26 -13.72 18.34
N GLY A 168 -5.01 -13.92 17.05
CA GLY A 168 -3.68 -14.26 16.51
C GLY A 168 -2.74 -13.05 16.53
N ARG A 169 -1.43 -13.32 16.59
CA ARG A 169 -0.41 -12.27 16.48
C ARG A 169 -0.28 -11.75 15.05
N PHE A 170 -0.30 -12.65 14.08
CA PHE A 170 -0.07 -12.30 12.68
C PHE A 170 -1.36 -12.36 11.87
N VAL A 171 -1.61 -11.31 11.08
CA VAL A 171 -2.68 -11.30 10.09
C VAL A 171 -2.08 -11.19 8.70
N GLU A 172 -2.49 -12.08 7.80
CA GLU A 172 -2.12 -12.01 6.38
C GLU A 172 -2.98 -10.95 5.70
N LEU A 173 -2.33 -10.02 4.98
CA LEU A 173 -2.92 -9.21 3.93
C LEU A 173 -2.63 -9.90 2.60
N PRO A 174 -3.57 -10.73 2.09
CA PRO A 174 -3.38 -11.36 0.79
C PRO A 174 -3.55 -10.32 -0.32
N GLY A 175 -2.88 -10.54 -1.44
CA GLY A 175 -3.25 -9.84 -2.65
C GLY A 175 -2.77 -8.40 -2.71
N VAL A 176 -1.54 -8.10 -2.27
CA VAL A 176 -0.97 -6.75 -2.41
C VAL A 176 -0.12 -6.68 -3.68
N ARG A 177 -0.30 -5.63 -4.46
CA ARG A 177 0.61 -5.29 -5.56
C ARG A 177 0.95 -3.82 -5.51
N ILE A 178 2.24 -3.51 -5.68
CA ILE A 178 2.75 -2.14 -5.73
C ILE A 178 3.28 -1.91 -7.13
N ALA A 179 2.54 -1.15 -7.93
CA ALA A 179 2.94 -0.76 -9.27
C ALA A 179 3.45 0.68 -9.21
N GLY A 180 4.77 0.82 -9.11
CA GLY A 180 5.40 2.12 -9.21
C GLY A 180 5.65 2.58 -10.63
N GLY A 181 5.91 3.87 -10.75
CA GLY A 181 6.18 4.56 -12.00
C GLY A 181 6.76 5.94 -11.74
N LEU A 182 7.11 6.59 -12.83
CA LEU A 182 7.43 8.02 -12.83
C LEU A 182 6.16 8.80 -13.03
N MET A 183 5.92 9.81 -12.20
CA MET A 183 4.97 10.85 -12.57
C MET A 183 5.71 11.88 -13.39
N ILE A 184 5.46 11.84 -14.70
CA ILE A 184 6.01 12.80 -15.64
C ILE A 184 4.95 13.89 -15.82
N SER A 185 5.26 15.11 -15.38
CA SER A 185 4.37 16.24 -15.62
C SER A 185 4.32 16.57 -17.11
N ARG A 186 3.17 17.03 -17.61
CA ARG A 186 3.04 17.45 -19.02
C ARG A 186 4.03 18.59 -19.30
N GLY A 187 4.98 18.35 -20.22
CA GLY A 187 6.04 19.32 -20.54
C GLY A 187 7.32 19.15 -19.74
N ASP A 188 7.49 18.04 -19.00
CA ASP A 188 8.80 17.64 -18.49
C ASP A 188 9.78 17.46 -19.66
N PRO A 189 10.96 18.13 -19.66
CA PRO A 189 11.92 18.02 -20.75
C PRO A 189 12.47 16.60 -20.96
N ARG A 190 12.24 15.68 -20.02
CA ARG A 190 12.66 14.27 -20.07
C ARG A 190 11.52 13.32 -20.46
N GLU A 191 10.33 13.83 -20.76
CA GLU A 191 9.15 13.00 -21.08
C GLU A 191 9.45 11.97 -22.18
N GLU A 192 10.04 12.40 -23.30
CA GLU A 192 10.36 11.54 -24.43
C GLU A 192 11.44 10.50 -24.08
N GLU A 193 12.52 10.91 -23.40
CA GLU A 193 13.59 10.01 -22.91
C GLU A 193 13.03 8.89 -22.02
N LEU A 194 12.16 9.25 -21.08
CA LEU A 194 11.63 8.33 -20.07
C LEU A 194 10.63 7.33 -20.67
N MET A 195 9.86 7.75 -21.68
CA MET A 195 8.91 6.89 -22.40
C MET A 195 9.61 5.86 -23.31
N GLU A 196 10.87 6.10 -23.69
CA GLU A 196 11.67 5.19 -24.51
C GLU A 196 12.44 4.14 -23.71
N LEU A 197 12.51 4.27 -22.38
CA LEU A 197 13.26 3.35 -21.52
C LEU A 197 12.69 1.92 -21.60
N SER A 198 13.57 0.94 -21.75
CA SER A 198 13.17 -0.47 -21.65
C SER A 198 12.71 -0.81 -20.23
N ARG A 199 11.91 -1.88 -20.09
CA ARG A 199 11.46 -2.37 -18.77
C ARG A 199 12.63 -2.72 -17.83
N GLU A 200 13.73 -3.22 -18.39
CA GLU A 200 14.96 -3.51 -17.63
C GLU A 200 15.60 -2.22 -17.12
N GLU A 201 15.68 -1.19 -17.95
CA GLU A 201 16.22 0.12 -17.55
C GLU A 201 15.32 0.83 -16.54
N LEU A 202 13.99 0.77 -16.73
CA LEU A 202 13.03 1.26 -15.74
C LEU A 202 13.19 0.54 -14.41
N GLY A 203 13.32 -0.80 -14.40
CA GLY A 203 13.56 -1.56 -13.17
C GLY A 203 14.91 -1.24 -12.51
N ARG A 204 15.94 -0.88 -13.31
CA ARG A 204 17.24 -0.44 -12.78
C ARG A 204 17.19 0.97 -12.18
N LEU A 205 16.49 1.89 -12.84
CA LEU A 205 16.40 3.30 -12.43
C LEU A 205 15.33 3.53 -11.34
N TYR A 206 14.25 2.75 -11.39
CA TYR A 206 13.04 2.84 -10.56
C TYR A 206 12.66 1.46 -10.04
N PRO A 207 13.46 0.91 -9.13
CA PRO A 207 13.32 -0.47 -8.69
C PRO A 207 12.02 -0.77 -7.95
N SER A 208 11.38 0.23 -7.34
CA SER A 208 10.05 0.17 -6.71
C SER A 208 8.91 -0.13 -7.69
N VAL A 209 9.17 -0.14 -9.01
CA VAL A 209 8.21 -0.39 -10.10
C VAL A 209 7.82 -1.87 -10.24
N VAL A 210 8.52 -2.81 -9.58
CA VAL A 210 8.45 -4.24 -9.95
C VAL A 210 8.12 -5.21 -8.81
N TRP A 211 7.34 -4.83 -7.79
CA TRP A 211 6.92 -5.78 -6.75
C TRP A 211 5.50 -6.35 -6.99
N PRO A 212 5.32 -7.69 -7.03
CA PRO A 212 6.32 -8.73 -6.80
C PRO A 212 7.29 -8.93 -7.97
N ALA A 213 8.57 -9.14 -7.63
CA ALA A 213 9.68 -9.20 -8.57
C ALA A 213 9.81 -10.60 -9.18
N GLU A 214 8.88 -10.99 -10.04
CA GLU A 214 9.06 -12.10 -10.97
C GLU A 214 7.98 -12.06 -12.06
N SER A 215 8.30 -11.45 -13.21
CA SER A 215 7.56 -11.54 -14.48
C SER A 215 6.02 -11.37 -14.41
N VAL A 216 5.54 -10.19 -14.03
CA VAL A 216 4.11 -9.88 -14.05
C VAL A 216 3.69 -9.23 -15.38
N PRO A 217 2.67 -9.76 -16.10
CA PRO A 217 2.09 -9.15 -17.29
C PRO A 217 0.86 -8.33 -16.90
N SER A 218 1.05 -7.06 -16.54
CA SER A 218 -0.04 -6.09 -16.68
C SER A 218 0.48 -4.67 -16.46
N ASP A 219 0.04 -3.80 -17.36
CA ASP A 219 0.31 -2.37 -17.33
C ASP A 219 -0.25 -1.73 -16.06
N SER A 220 0.34 -0.61 -15.64
CA SER A 220 -0.29 0.26 -14.64
C SER A 220 -1.66 0.68 -15.19
N ILE A 221 -2.65 0.78 -14.31
CA ILE A 221 -3.93 1.44 -14.63
C ILE A 221 -3.67 2.94 -14.50
N GLY A 222 -2.72 3.43 -15.30
CA GLY A 222 -2.22 4.79 -15.23
C GLY A 222 -3.27 5.77 -15.74
N MET A 223 -3.34 6.94 -15.12
CA MET A 223 -4.13 8.10 -15.56
C MET A 223 -5.66 7.96 -15.49
N GLY A 224 -6.18 7.10 -14.62
CA GLY A 224 -7.62 7.04 -14.35
C GLY A 224 -8.45 6.25 -15.37
N VAL A 225 -7.81 5.53 -16.30
CA VAL A 225 -8.53 4.64 -17.22
C VAL A 225 -8.97 3.39 -16.47
N CYS A 226 -10.26 3.25 -16.18
CA CYS A 226 -10.81 2.04 -15.56
C CYS A 226 -11.38 1.12 -16.64
N PRO A 227 -10.71 0.02 -17.05
CA PRO A 227 -11.34 -0.95 -17.92
C PRO A 227 -12.57 -1.55 -17.22
N ASP A 228 -13.66 -1.82 -17.94
CA ASP A 228 -14.86 -2.42 -17.35
C ASP A 228 -14.60 -3.82 -16.75
N THR A 229 -13.51 -4.47 -17.18
CA THR A 229 -13.14 -5.81 -16.76
C THR A 229 -11.63 -5.94 -16.62
N ILE A 230 -11.19 -6.54 -15.51
CA ILE A 230 -9.78 -6.87 -15.26
C ILE A 230 -9.66 -8.37 -15.05
N ARG A 231 -8.63 -8.97 -15.68
CA ARG A 231 -8.17 -10.31 -15.33
C ARG A 231 -7.03 -10.21 -14.33
N ILE A 232 -7.13 -10.96 -13.25
CA ILE A 232 -6.15 -11.04 -12.18
C ILE A 232 -5.42 -12.38 -12.31
N ASP A 233 -4.09 -12.32 -12.37
CA ASP A 233 -3.25 -13.49 -12.08
C ASP A 233 -2.83 -13.44 -10.61
N PRO A 234 -3.13 -14.47 -9.79
CA PRO A 234 -2.66 -14.52 -8.40
C PRO A 234 -1.14 -14.38 -8.24
N ALA A 235 -0.35 -14.73 -9.27
CA ALA A 235 1.09 -14.54 -9.27
C ALA A 235 1.51 -13.05 -9.29
N ASP A 236 0.61 -12.15 -9.69
CA ASP A 236 0.86 -10.71 -9.75
C ASP A 236 0.84 -10.03 -8.38
N PHE A 237 0.50 -10.78 -7.33
CA PHE A 237 0.32 -10.24 -5.99
C PHE A 237 1.26 -10.91 -5.01
N GLY A 238 1.91 -10.09 -4.21
CA GLY A 238 2.60 -10.54 -3.02
C GLY A 238 1.67 -10.59 -1.81
N LYS A 239 2.28 -10.92 -0.68
CA LYS A 239 1.63 -10.96 0.63
C LYS A 239 2.40 -10.06 1.59
N ILE A 240 1.68 -9.39 2.46
CA ILE A 240 2.22 -8.65 3.60
C ILE A 240 1.60 -9.24 4.86
N TRP A 241 2.38 -9.34 5.92
CA TRP A 241 1.90 -9.72 7.25
C TRP A 241 1.82 -8.49 8.15
N ILE A 242 0.83 -8.46 9.03
CA ILE A 242 0.71 -7.45 10.10
C ILE A 242 1.02 -8.13 11.44
N ASP A 243 1.95 -7.58 12.23
CA ASP A 243 2.26 -8.03 13.59
C ASP A 243 1.48 -7.22 14.63
N LEU A 244 0.32 -7.72 15.03
CA LEU A 244 -0.59 -7.03 15.94
C LEU A 244 -0.05 -6.85 17.37
N GLN A 245 1.08 -7.49 17.73
CA GLN A 245 1.60 -7.50 19.11
C GLN A 245 2.96 -6.82 19.30
N GLY A 246 3.64 -6.39 18.21
CA GLY A 246 4.94 -5.72 18.26
C GLY A 246 6.14 -6.69 18.36
#